data_AF-A0A4Z1DGW8-F1
#
_entry.id   AF-A0A4Z1DGW8-F1
#
_cell.length_a   1.000
_cell.length_b   1.000
_cell.length_c   1.000
_cell.angle_alpha   90.00
_cell.angle_beta   90.00
_cell.angle_gamma   90.00
#
_symmetry.space_group_name_H-M   'P 1'
#
loop_
_entity.id
_entity.type
_entity.pdbx_description
1 polymer ?
#
loop_
_entity_poly.entity_id
_entity_poly.type
_entity_poly.pdbx_seq_one_letter_code
_entity_poly.pdbx_strand_id
1 'polypeptide(L)'
;MARHSVPRSLRRPAARRALIALASAGAALAAGASAAHAETAAPLVDVPPLRSADIGDINPQSGVNALATSVGYATGTIAGLKPNPLAGTGTDPLNNGIGTTIADFKPLNTLALTAPIAQAPSFGAVPVVGQALGLLTPKG
;
A
#
# COMPACT_ATOMS: atom_id res chain seq x y z
N MET A 1 43.58 18.93 21.35
CA MET A 1 43.35 17.57 20.79
C MET A 1 42.43 16.80 21.72
N ALA A 2 41.13 16.75 21.41
CA ALA A 2 40.14 15.94 22.12
C ALA A 2 39.59 14.89 21.16
N ARG A 3 39.95 13.64 21.42
CA ARG A 3 39.53 12.45 20.70
C ARG A 3 38.08 12.16 21.04
N HIS A 4 37.18 12.41 20.09
CA HIS A 4 35.79 11.96 20.14
C HIS A 4 35.77 10.46 19.87
N SER A 5 35.65 9.66 20.92
CA SER A 5 35.35 8.24 20.82
C SER A 5 33.87 8.06 20.49
N VAL A 6 33.59 7.50 19.31
CA VAL A 6 32.25 7.07 18.90
C VAL A 6 32.06 5.62 19.38
N PRO A 7 31.06 5.31 20.24
CA PRO A 7 30.67 3.92 20.45
C PRO A 7 29.67 3.52 19.34
N ARG A 8 30.14 2.81 18.30
CA ARG A 8 29.28 2.29 17.22
C ARG A 8 29.26 0.76 17.15
N SER A 9 28.77 0.10 18.20
CA SER A 9 28.66 -1.36 18.14
C SER A 9 27.49 -2.03 18.88
N LEU A 10 26.58 -1.29 19.53
CA LEU A 10 25.53 -1.93 20.37
C LEU A 10 24.08 -1.85 19.84
N ARG A 11 23.81 -1.25 18.67
CA ARG A 11 22.44 -1.07 18.12
C ARG A 11 22.11 -1.96 16.92
N ARG A 12 22.46 -3.25 16.92
CA ARG A 12 22.06 -4.18 15.82
C ARG A 12 21.53 -5.58 16.19
N PRO A 13 21.37 -6.02 17.45
CA PRO A 13 20.81 -7.35 17.69
C PRO A 13 19.28 -7.38 17.48
N ALA A 14 18.56 -6.36 17.93
CA ALA A 14 17.09 -6.28 17.79
C ALA A 14 16.65 -6.11 16.32
N ALA A 15 17.32 -5.23 15.57
CA ALA A 15 17.03 -5.04 14.14
C ALA A 15 17.30 -6.31 13.32
N ARG A 16 18.38 -7.04 13.62
CA ARG A 16 18.70 -8.29 12.92
C ARG A 16 17.70 -9.41 13.25
N ARG A 17 17.24 -9.49 14.50
CA ARG A 17 16.19 -10.44 14.91
C ARG A 17 14.84 -10.10 14.27
N ALA A 18 14.50 -8.82 14.19
CA ALA A 18 13.29 -8.35 13.50
C ALA A 18 13.31 -8.71 12.01
N LEU A 19 14.45 -8.53 11.33
CA LEU A 19 14.59 -8.90 9.92
C LEU A 19 14.50 -10.42 9.70
N ILE A 20 15.05 -11.22 10.61
CA ILE A 20 14.94 -12.70 10.54
C ILE A 20 13.48 -13.13 10.75
N ALA A 21 12.80 -12.56 11.74
CA ALA A 21 11.39 -12.85 12.01
C ALA A 21 10.48 -12.43 10.84
N LEU A 22 10.77 -11.29 10.21
CA LEU A 22 10.03 -10.81 9.05
C LEU A 22 10.27 -11.70 7.82
N ALA A 23 11.51 -12.12 7.58
CA ALA A 23 11.84 -13.05 6.49
C ALA A 23 11.17 -14.41 6.68
N SER A 24 11.13 -14.95 7.90
CA SER A 24 10.45 -16.22 8.19
C SER A 24 8.92 -16.09 8.06
N ALA A 25 8.34 -14.97 8.50
CA ALA A 25 6.91 -14.72 8.34
C ALA A 25 6.53 -14.56 6.85
N GLY A 26 7.36 -13.90 6.04
CA GLY A 26 7.16 -13.77 4.59
C GLY A 26 7.18 -15.10 3.85
N ALA A 27 8.09 -16.01 4.22
CA ALA A 27 8.16 -17.35 3.64
C ALA A 27 6.92 -18.20 3.98
N ALA A 28 6.40 -18.09 5.21
CA ALA A 28 5.17 -18.78 5.62
C ALA A 28 3.92 -18.22 4.91
N LEU A 29 3.87 -16.90 4.70
CA LEU A 29 2.76 -16.25 3.97
C LEU A 29 2.74 -16.65 2.49
N ALA A 30 3.92 -16.77 1.85
CA ALA A 30 4.03 -17.21 0.46
C ALA A 30 3.62 -18.68 0.27
N ALA A 31 3.86 -19.55 1.27
CA ALA A 31 3.41 -20.94 1.26
C ALA A 31 1.90 -21.09 1.55
N GLY A 32 1.28 -20.13 2.24
CA GLY A 32 -0.18 -20.09 2.43
C GLY A 32 -0.95 -19.55 1.23
N ALA A 33 -0.36 -18.64 0.45
CA ALA A 33 -0.97 -18.07 -0.75
C ALA A 33 -1.05 -19.06 -1.93
N SER A 34 -0.25 -20.13 -1.94
CA SER A 34 -0.33 -21.19 -2.95
C SER A 34 -1.45 -22.21 -2.69
N ALA A 35 -2.04 -22.25 -1.50
CA ALA A 35 -3.16 -23.17 -1.22
C ALA A 35 -4.49 -22.74 -1.90
N ALA A 36 -4.56 -21.51 -2.43
CA ALA A 36 -5.71 -21.02 -3.20
C ALA A 36 -5.58 -21.30 -4.72
N HIS A 37 -4.42 -21.76 -5.20
CA HIS A 37 -4.17 -22.06 -6.60
C HIS A 37 -3.46 -23.40 -6.77
N ALA A 38 -4.24 -24.45 -7.05
CA ALA A 38 -3.94 -25.52 -8.02
C ALA A 38 -4.51 -26.86 -7.57
N GLU A 39 -5.67 -27.16 -8.11
CA GLU A 39 -6.00 -28.52 -8.52
C GLU A 39 -5.02 -28.95 -9.62
N THR A 40 -4.06 -29.82 -9.29
CA THR A 40 -3.45 -30.88 -10.16
C THR A 40 -2.25 -31.50 -9.44
N ALA A 41 -2.25 -32.83 -9.44
CA ALA A 41 -1.28 -33.73 -8.82
C ALA A 41 0.16 -33.64 -9.39
N ALA A 42 1.17 -33.68 -8.51
CA ALA A 42 2.26 -34.69 -8.46
C ALA A 42 3.35 -34.27 -7.44
N PRO A 43 4.08 -35.23 -6.81
CA PRO A 43 4.79 -35.01 -5.54
C PRO A 43 6.33 -34.89 -5.68
N LEU A 44 7.00 -34.73 -4.53
CA LEU A 44 8.44 -34.89 -4.25
C LEU A 44 9.27 -33.60 -4.15
N VAL A 45 9.06 -32.87 -3.06
CA VAL A 45 10.19 -32.38 -2.27
C VAL A 45 10.04 -33.03 -0.91
N ASP A 46 11.03 -33.82 -0.50
CA ASP A 46 11.14 -34.33 0.87
C ASP A 46 11.44 -33.13 1.79
N VAL A 47 10.40 -32.36 2.07
CA VAL A 47 10.41 -31.35 3.12
C VAL A 47 10.40 -32.16 4.41
N PRO A 48 11.45 -32.08 5.25
CA PRO A 48 11.42 -32.71 6.56
C PRO A 48 10.10 -32.31 7.21
N PRO A 49 9.34 -33.23 7.84
CA PRO A 49 8.05 -32.88 8.42
C PRO A 49 8.29 -31.66 9.30
N LEU A 50 7.82 -30.51 8.84
CA LEU A 50 7.81 -29.29 9.61
C LEU A 50 7.10 -29.73 10.86
N ARG A 51 7.83 -29.81 11.97
CA ARG A 51 7.16 -29.96 13.25
C ARG A 51 6.18 -28.82 13.24
N SER A 52 4.89 -29.15 13.19
CA SER A 52 3.83 -28.20 13.44
C SER A 52 4.25 -27.57 14.75
N ALA A 53 4.78 -26.34 14.67
CA ALA A 53 4.93 -25.54 15.84
C ALA A 53 3.49 -25.43 16.30
N ASP A 54 3.19 -26.09 17.40
CA ASP A 54 1.93 -25.93 18.08
C ASP A 54 1.94 -24.49 18.60
N ILE A 55 1.56 -23.56 17.73
CA ILE A 55 1.49 -22.12 17.98
C ILE A 55 0.17 -21.86 18.73
N GLY A 56 -0.20 -22.74 19.66
CA GLY A 56 -1.52 -22.72 20.30
C GLY A 56 -2.68 -22.58 19.30
N ASP A 57 -3.81 -22.11 19.82
CA ASP A 57 -5.00 -21.85 19.03
C ASP A 57 -4.80 -20.61 18.14
N ILE A 58 -4.29 -20.81 16.92
CA ILE A 58 -4.24 -19.75 15.91
C ILE A 58 -5.66 -19.51 15.43
N ASN A 59 -6.30 -18.46 15.94
CA ASN A 59 -7.55 -18.00 15.37
C ASN A 59 -7.28 -17.39 13.98
N PRO A 60 -7.71 -18.01 12.86
CA PRO A 60 -7.48 -17.47 11.51
C PRO A 60 -8.10 -16.09 11.32
N GLN A 61 -9.17 -15.76 12.06
CA GLN A 61 -9.76 -14.41 12.05
C GLN A 61 -8.79 -13.36 12.59
N SER A 62 -7.92 -13.71 13.53
CA SER A 62 -6.91 -12.77 14.05
C SER A 62 -5.89 -12.37 12.99
N GLY A 63 -5.48 -13.31 12.12
CA GLY A 63 -4.60 -13.05 10.99
C GLY A 63 -5.27 -12.18 9.92
N VAL A 64 -6.51 -12.48 9.56
CA VAL A 64 -7.30 -11.67 8.61
C VAL A 64 -7.52 -10.26 9.15
N ASN A 65 -7.84 -10.11 10.43
CA ASN A 65 -7.99 -8.80 11.07
C ASN A 65 -6.68 -8.01 11.10
N ALA A 66 -5.56 -8.64 11.46
CA ALA A 66 -4.26 -7.99 11.45
C ALA A 66 -3.86 -7.50 10.05
N LEU A 67 -4.16 -8.28 9.01
CA LEU A 67 -3.97 -7.90 7.62
C LEU A 67 -4.90 -6.74 7.22
N ALA A 68 -6.19 -6.85 7.52
CA ALA A 68 -7.17 -5.80 7.22
C ALA A 68 -6.83 -4.48 7.90
N THR A 69 -6.40 -4.51 9.17
CA THR A 69 -5.90 -3.36 9.91
C THR A 69 -4.65 -2.77 9.23
N SER A 70 -3.70 -3.61 8.84
CA SER A 70 -2.46 -3.16 8.19
C SER A 70 -2.71 -2.52 6.82
N VAL A 71 -3.59 -3.13 6.01
CA VAL A 71 -4.03 -2.56 4.72
C VAL A 71 -4.76 -1.25 4.96
N GLY A 72 -5.69 -1.19 5.93
CA GLY A 72 -6.42 0.02 6.29
C GLY A 72 -5.51 1.18 6.72
N TYR A 73 -4.45 0.93 7.50
CA TYR A 73 -3.47 1.97 7.85
C TYR A 73 -2.70 2.48 6.62
N ALA A 74 -2.26 1.58 5.74
CA ALA A 74 -1.54 1.96 4.54
C ALA A 74 -2.42 2.73 3.55
N THR A 75 -3.62 2.23 3.25
CA THR A 75 -4.54 2.89 2.32
C THR A 75 -5.15 4.15 2.90
N GLY A 76 -5.43 4.20 4.21
CA GLY A 76 -5.99 5.38 4.88
C GLY A 76 -5.05 6.57 4.84
N THR A 77 -3.75 6.36 5.07
CA THR A 77 -2.76 7.44 4.99
C THR A 77 -2.63 8.01 3.57
N ILE A 78 -2.64 7.15 2.55
CA ILE A 78 -2.55 7.55 1.14
C ILE A 78 -3.86 8.20 0.66
N ALA A 79 -5.01 7.66 1.06
CA ALA A 79 -6.33 8.14 0.66
C ALA A 79 -6.56 9.61 1.04
N GLY A 80 -5.94 10.08 2.13
CA GLY A 80 -6.02 11.46 2.60
C GLY A 80 -5.07 12.44 1.90
N LEU A 81 -4.10 11.97 1.10
CA LEU A 81 -3.14 12.84 0.44
C LEU A 81 -3.76 13.51 -0.78
N LYS A 82 -3.39 14.77 -1.03
CA LYS A 82 -3.72 15.47 -2.26
C LYS A 82 -3.01 14.82 -3.45
N PRO A 83 -3.71 14.49 -4.55
CA PRO A 83 -3.07 14.02 -5.77
C PRO A 83 -2.17 15.07 -6.41
N ASN A 84 -2.56 16.34 -6.31
CA ASN A 84 -1.82 17.48 -6.82
C ASN A 84 -1.46 18.47 -5.68
N PRO A 85 -0.27 18.36 -5.08
CA PRO A 85 0.17 19.29 -4.02
C PRO A 85 0.32 20.73 -4.51
N LEU A 86 0.50 20.93 -5.82
CA LEU A 86 0.66 22.23 -6.45
C LEU A 86 -0.67 22.80 -6.98
N ALA A 87 -1.80 22.18 -6.65
CA ALA A 87 -3.12 22.65 -7.05
C ALA A 87 -3.34 24.11 -6.64
N GLY A 88 -3.67 24.96 -7.62
CA GLY A 88 -3.94 26.38 -7.40
C GLY A 88 -2.70 27.26 -7.21
N THR A 89 -1.48 26.73 -7.42
CA THR A 89 -0.27 27.56 -7.54
C THR A 89 -0.08 28.02 -8.98
N GLY A 90 0.75 29.06 -9.18
CA GLY A 90 1.15 29.51 -10.53
C GLY A 90 2.04 28.51 -11.29
N THR A 91 2.48 27.43 -10.63
CA THR A 91 3.30 26.36 -11.19
C THR A 91 2.59 25.01 -11.21
N ASP A 92 1.26 25.02 -11.06
CA ASP A 92 0.44 23.82 -11.11
C ASP A 92 0.61 23.10 -12.47
N PRO A 93 1.25 21.93 -12.50
CA PRO A 93 1.53 21.24 -13.75
C PRO A 93 0.26 20.73 -14.45
N LEU A 94 -0.85 20.58 -13.70
CA LEU A 94 -2.12 20.11 -14.24
C LEU A 94 -3.03 21.24 -14.71
N ASN A 95 -2.60 22.49 -14.50
CA ASN A 95 -3.31 23.69 -14.95
C ASN A 95 -2.78 24.23 -16.29
N ASN A 96 -2.29 23.35 -17.17
CA ASN A 96 -1.79 23.69 -18.50
C ASN A 96 -2.86 23.39 -19.58
N GLY A 97 -4.03 24.01 -19.41
CA GLY A 97 -5.19 23.79 -20.27
C GLY A 97 -5.11 24.49 -21.63
N ILE A 98 -5.62 23.84 -22.68
CA ILE A 98 -5.96 24.49 -23.94
C ILE A 98 -7.47 24.46 -24.09
N GLY A 99 -8.06 25.59 -24.48
CA GLY A 99 -9.49 25.74 -24.71
C GLY A 99 -9.79 26.24 -26.11
N THR A 100 -10.88 25.75 -26.70
CA THR A 100 -11.41 26.25 -27.96
C THR A 100 -12.92 26.44 -27.85
N THR A 101 -13.41 27.44 -28.56
CA THR A 101 -14.84 27.71 -28.71
C THR A 101 -15.14 27.87 -30.18
N ILE A 102 -16.17 27.18 -30.67
CA ILE A 102 -16.61 27.26 -32.06
C ILE A 102 -17.97 27.95 -32.04
N ALA A 103 -18.06 29.16 -32.60
CA ALA A 103 -19.29 29.97 -32.59
C ALA A 103 -19.95 30.04 -31.20
N ASP A 104 -21.25 29.72 -31.13
CA ASP A 104 -22.07 29.83 -29.92
C ASP A 104 -22.13 28.52 -29.11
N PHE A 105 -21.28 27.53 -29.44
CA PHE A 105 -21.23 26.26 -28.73
C PHE A 105 -20.55 26.40 -27.37
N LYS A 106 -20.81 25.42 -26.50
CA LYS A 106 -20.17 25.34 -25.19
C LYS A 106 -18.65 25.18 -25.36
N PRO A 107 -17.82 25.99 -24.69
CA PRO A 107 -16.37 25.89 -24.77
C PRO A 107 -15.87 24.49 -24.40
N LEU A 108 -14.92 23.97 -25.19
CA LEU A 108 -14.22 22.73 -24.88
C LEU A 108 -12.85 23.07 -24.32
N ASN A 109 -12.48 22.44 -23.20
CA ASN A 109 -11.16 22.61 -22.62
C ASN A 109 -10.56 21.26 -22.22
N THR A 110 -9.23 21.17 -22.26
CA THR A 110 -8.52 19.99 -21.78
C THR A 110 -8.52 19.90 -20.25
N LEU A 111 -8.79 21.01 -19.55
CA LEU A 111 -8.88 21.05 -18.09
C LEU A 111 -10.01 20.19 -17.54
N ALA A 112 -11.08 19.96 -18.30
CA ALA A 112 -12.17 19.08 -17.88
C ALA A 112 -11.70 17.64 -17.66
N LEU A 113 -10.63 17.22 -18.35
CA LEU A 113 -10.04 15.89 -18.21
C LEU A 113 -9.06 15.80 -17.03
N THR A 114 -8.39 16.90 -16.68
CA THR A 114 -7.42 16.93 -15.58
C THR A 114 -8.02 17.40 -14.26
N ALA A 115 -9.12 18.16 -14.27
CA ALA A 115 -9.77 18.73 -13.10
C ALA A 115 -10.10 17.71 -12.00
N PRO A 116 -10.62 16.49 -12.31
CA PRO A 116 -10.90 15.49 -11.27
C PRO A 116 -9.68 15.06 -10.46
N ILE A 117 -8.47 15.20 -11.01
CA ILE A 117 -7.21 14.87 -10.33
C ILE A 117 -6.54 16.14 -9.79
N ALA A 118 -6.57 17.23 -10.57
CA ALA A 118 -5.93 18.49 -10.23
C ALA A 118 -6.58 19.20 -9.03
N GLN A 119 -7.90 19.09 -8.88
CA GLN A 119 -8.67 19.80 -7.86
C GLN A 119 -9.15 18.90 -6.72
N ALA A 120 -8.84 17.60 -6.78
CA ALA A 120 -9.25 16.67 -5.75
C ALA A 120 -8.60 17.04 -4.39
N PRO A 121 -9.38 17.14 -3.31
CA PRO A 121 -8.83 17.40 -1.98
C PRO A 121 -8.04 16.22 -1.44
N SER A 122 -8.27 15.01 -1.97
CA SER A 122 -7.57 13.79 -1.60
C SER A 122 -7.70 12.69 -2.66
N PHE A 123 -6.83 11.66 -2.64
CA PHE A 123 -6.97 10.48 -3.51
C PHE A 123 -8.30 9.74 -3.29
N GLY A 124 -8.82 9.75 -2.05
CA GLY A 124 -10.14 9.20 -1.73
C GLY A 124 -11.30 9.96 -2.37
N ALA A 125 -11.11 11.22 -2.76
CA ALA A 125 -12.12 12.03 -3.44
C ALA A 125 -12.06 11.91 -4.98
N VAL A 126 -11.03 11.26 -5.53
CA VAL A 126 -10.93 11.00 -6.96
C VAL A 126 -11.88 9.85 -7.32
N PRO A 127 -12.78 9.97 -8.30
CA PRO A 127 -13.92 9.06 -8.46
C PRO A 127 -13.57 7.56 -8.45
N VAL A 128 -12.78 7.08 -9.42
CA VAL A 128 -12.43 5.65 -9.57
C VAL A 128 -11.47 5.20 -8.46
N VAL A 129 -10.54 6.07 -8.05
CA VAL A 129 -9.53 5.76 -7.03
C VAL A 129 -10.17 5.66 -5.64
N GLY A 130 -11.09 6.55 -5.31
CA GLY A 130 -11.84 6.54 -4.05
C GLY A 130 -12.71 5.30 -3.91
N GLN A 131 -13.33 4.84 -4.99
CA GLN A 131 -14.05 3.56 -5.01
C GLN A 131 -13.10 2.40 -4.71
N ALA A 132 -11.95 2.32 -5.38
CA ALA A 132 -10.95 1.28 -5.13
C ALA A 132 -10.45 1.33 -3.67
N LEU A 133 -10.07 2.51 -3.18
CA LEU A 133 -9.62 2.68 -1.78
C LEU A 133 -10.69 2.29 -0.77
N GLY A 134 -11.96 2.55 -1.06
CA GLY A 134 -13.10 2.13 -0.22
C GLY A 134 -13.30 0.62 -0.15
N LEU A 135 -12.81 -0.15 -1.14
CA LEU A 135 -12.82 -1.62 -1.11
C LEU A 135 -11.67 -2.19 -0.28
N LEU A 136 -10.52 -1.49 -0.24
CA LEU A 136 -9.35 -1.92 0.53
C LEU A 136 -9.41 -1.49 2.00
N THR A 137 -10.21 -0.49 2.33
CA THR A 137 -10.29 0.05 3.69
C THR A 137 -11.43 -0.67 4.43
N PRO A 138 -11.18 -1.27 5.61
CA PRO A 138 -12.24 -1.89 6.40
C PRO A 138 -13.33 -0.86 6.72
N LYS A 139 -14.60 -1.22 6.52
CA LYS A 139 -15.72 -0.43 7.04
C LYS A 139 -15.72 -0.65 8.55
N GLY A 140 -15.55 0.43 9.32
CA GLY A 140 -15.66 0.40 10.78
C GLY A 140 -17.04 -0.06 11.25
#